data_AF-A0A1X7TKK0-F1
#
_entry.id   AF-A0A1X7TKK0-F1
#
_cell.length_a   1.000
_cell.length_b   1.000
_cell.length_c   1.000
_cell.angle_alpha   90.00
_cell.angle_beta   90.00
_cell.angle_gamma   90.00
#
_symmetry.space_group_name_H-M   'P 1'
#
loop_
_entity.id
_entity.type
_entity.pdbx_description
1 polymer ?
#
loop_
_entity_poly.entity_id
_entity_poly.type
_entity_poly.pdbx_seq_one_letter_code
_entity_poly.pdbx_strand_id
1 'polypeptide(L)'
;MATKPSSSSSPGLLKLEEQLTCPVCLEHYTNPKILPCHHSFCQNCLEGLPLDRKNEAYYLSCPTCRHCTELPEEGAGAFPVAFHLNNLKEMQSSLNKTAALPNPQEATCSDHGKPLELFCETCDT
;
A
#
# COMPACT_ATOMS: atom_id res chain seq x y z
N MET A 1 -8.11 23.14 -19.44
CA MET A 1 -8.19 22.38 -18.17
C MET A 1 -7.91 20.92 -18.47
N ALA A 2 -6.81 20.38 -17.94
CA ALA A 2 -6.61 19.00 -17.53
C ALA A 2 -5.11 18.81 -17.27
N THR A 3 -4.77 18.83 -16.00
CA THR A 3 -3.46 18.54 -15.41
C THR A 3 -3.01 17.12 -15.81
N LYS A 4 -1.78 17.01 -16.30
CA LYS A 4 -1.07 15.74 -16.47
C LYS A 4 -0.91 15.04 -15.11
N PRO A 5 -1.13 13.73 -14.99
CA PRO A 5 -0.45 12.92 -14.02
C PRO A 5 0.57 12.07 -14.78
N SER A 6 1.84 12.44 -14.72
CA SER A 6 2.94 11.57 -15.16
C SER A 6 3.72 11.16 -13.92
N SER A 7 3.06 10.39 -13.05
CA SER A 7 3.72 9.68 -11.96
C SER A 7 4.28 8.39 -12.55
N SER A 8 5.54 8.39 -12.98
CA SER A 8 6.23 7.19 -13.43
C SER A 8 6.58 6.31 -12.23
N SER A 9 5.56 5.71 -11.61
CA SER A 9 5.74 4.69 -10.59
C SER A 9 6.32 3.45 -11.26
N SER A 10 7.49 3.01 -10.83
CA SER A 10 8.11 1.76 -11.29
C SER A 10 7.16 0.58 -11.02
N PRO A 11 7.11 -0.44 -11.89
CA PRO A 11 6.13 -1.54 -11.80
C PRO A 11 6.21 -2.32 -10.48
N GLY A 12 7.38 -2.34 -9.82
CA GLY A 12 7.55 -2.94 -8.50
C GLY A 12 6.88 -2.14 -7.36
N LEU A 13 6.79 -0.81 -7.47
CA LEU A 13 6.19 0.04 -6.45
C LEU A 13 4.65 -0.04 -6.48
N LEU A 14 4.06 -0.18 -7.68
CA LEU A 14 2.63 -0.42 -7.86
C LEU A 14 2.19 -1.74 -7.22
N LYS A 15 3.00 -2.79 -7.39
CA LYS A 15 2.74 -4.11 -6.80
C LYS A 15 2.70 -4.04 -5.27
N LEU A 16 3.58 -3.24 -4.67
CA LEU A 16 3.66 -3.06 -3.22
C LEU A 16 2.48 -2.22 -2.67
N GLU A 17 2.04 -1.20 -3.41
CA GLU A 17 0.85 -0.40 -3.09
C GLU A 17 -0.39 -1.30 -2.96
N GLU A 18 -0.57 -2.25 -3.90
CA GLU A 18 -1.67 -3.23 -3.87
C GLU A 18 -1.62 -4.10 -2.61
N GLN A 19 -0.42 -4.49 -2.13
CA GLN A 19 -0.27 -5.28 -0.91
C GLN A 19 -0.59 -4.50 0.38
N LEU A 20 -0.55 -3.16 0.32
CA LEU A 20 -0.79 -2.28 1.47
C LEU A 20 -2.20 -1.69 1.48
N THR A 21 -3.03 -2.09 0.52
CA THR A 21 -4.40 -1.64 0.34
C THR A 21 -5.38 -2.67 0.86
N CYS A 22 -6.36 -2.20 1.63
CA CYS A 22 -7.45 -3.02 2.13
C CYS A 22 -8.40 -3.37 0.99
N PRO A 23 -8.72 -4.65 0.76
CA PRO A 23 -9.61 -5.07 -0.34
C PRO A 23 -11.08 -4.69 -0.13
N VAL A 24 -11.46 -4.14 1.03
CA VAL A 24 -12.83 -3.73 1.33
C VAL A 24 -13.05 -2.25 1.08
N CYS A 25 -12.25 -1.36 1.69
CA CYS A 25 -12.36 0.08 1.46
C CYS A 25 -11.53 0.60 0.29
N LEU A 26 -10.62 -0.23 -0.26
CA LEU A 26 -9.70 0.14 -1.34
C LEU A 26 -8.75 1.30 -0.98
N GLU A 27 -8.56 1.53 0.32
CA GLU A 27 -7.61 2.48 0.89
C GLU A 27 -6.50 1.75 1.66
N HIS A 28 -5.43 2.45 2.04
CA HIS A 28 -4.39 1.87 2.88
C HIS A 28 -4.93 1.34 4.20
N TYR A 29 -4.37 0.22 4.64
CA TYR A 29 -4.79 -0.42 5.89
C TYR A 29 -4.75 0.54 7.08
N THR A 30 -5.86 0.66 7.81
CA THR A 30 -5.93 1.40 9.06
C THR A 30 -6.31 0.43 10.17
N ASN A 31 -5.43 0.31 11.18
CA ASN A 31 -5.51 -0.71 12.23
C ASN A 31 -5.85 -2.12 11.69
N PRO A 32 -5.01 -2.70 10.82
CA PRO A 32 -5.35 -3.93 10.14
C PRO A 32 -5.42 -5.12 11.10
N LYS A 33 -6.49 -5.90 10.97
CA LYS A 33 -6.78 -7.09 11.73
C LYS A 33 -6.63 -8.32 10.84
N ILE A 34 -5.97 -9.36 11.34
CA ILE A 34 -5.78 -10.63 10.62
C ILE A 34 -6.79 -11.67 11.07
N LEU A 35 -7.50 -12.26 10.10
CA LEU A 35 -8.41 -13.38 10.34
C LEU A 35 -7.64 -14.70 10.43
N PRO A 36 -8.22 -15.78 10.99
CA PRO A 36 -7.61 -17.12 11.03
C PRO A 36 -7.24 -17.70 9.64
N CYS A 37 -7.91 -17.21 8.59
CA CYS A 37 -7.57 -17.52 7.20
C CYS A 37 -6.37 -16.74 6.63
N HIS A 38 -5.66 -15.99 7.47
CA HIS A 38 -4.49 -15.15 7.16
C HIS A 38 -4.74 -13.94 6.23
N HIS A 39 -6.00 -13.60 5.95
CA HIS A 39 -6.33 -12.36 5.25
C HIS A 39 -6.50 -11.20 6.24
N SER A 40 -6.03 -10.02 5.83
CA SER A 40 -6.05 -8.81 6.66
C SER A 40 -7.03 -7.78 6.10
N PHE A 41 -7.68 -7.04 7.00
CA PHE A 41 -8.66 -6.00 6.69
C PHE A 41 -8.57 -4.88 7.72
N CYS A 42 -8.98 -3.65 7.40
CA CYS A 42 -9.11 -2.60 8.42
C CYS A 42 -10.13 -3.03 9.50
N GLN A 43 -9.90 -2.68 10.76
CA GLN A 43 -10.86 -2.99 11.83
C GLN A 43 -12.28 -2.50 11.49
N ASN A 44 -12.42 -1.24 11.11
CA ASN A 44 -13.71 -0.65 10.73
C ASN A 44 -14.38 -1.36 9.54
N CYS A 45 -13.56 -1.89 8.61
CA CYS A 45 -14.09 -2.68 7.50
C CYS A 45 -14.66 -4.02 7.98
N LEU A 46 -14.00 -4.69 8.94
CA LEU A 46 -14.52 -5.92 9.54
C LEU A 46 -15.78 -5.68 10.36
N GLU A 47 -15.84 -4.57 11.10
CA GLU A 47 -17.02 -4.17 11.90
C GLU A 47 -18.25 -3.89 11.02
N GLY A 48 -18.04 -3.45 9.78
CA GLY A 48 -19.10 -3.23 8.80
C GLY A 48 -19.50 -4.45 7.97
N LEU A 49 -18.84 -5.61 8.14
CA LEU A 49 -19.21 -6.82 7.38
C LEU A 49 -20.53 -7.42 7.87
N PRO A 50 -21.31 -8.04 6.96
CA PRO A 50 -22.50 -8.78 7.36
C PRO A 50 -22.09 -9.98 8.24
N LEU A 51 -22.86 -10.19 9.31
CA LEU A 51 -22.67 -11.30 10.26
C LEU A 51 -23.79 -12.32 10.12
N ASP A 52 -23.42 -13.59 10.09
CA ASP A 52 -24.32 -14.73 10.17
C ASP A 52 -24.48 -15.16 11.63
N ARG A 53 -25.71 -15.25 12.12
CA ARG A 53 -25.98 -15.73 13.48
C ARG A 53 -26.31 -17.22 13.48
N LYS A 54 -25.57 -18.02 14.27
CA LYS A 54 -25.81 -19.47 14.44
C LYS A 54 -25.59 -19.85 15.90
N ASN A 55 -26.58 -20.48 16.52
CA ASN A 55 -26.48 -21.06 17.88
C ASN A 55 -25.81 -20.08 18.89
N GLU A 56 -26.34 -18.86 18.94
CA GLU A 56 -25.89 -17.77 19.83
C GLU A 56 -24.56 -17.10 19.48
N ALA A 57 -23.77 -17.65 18.55
CA ALA A 57 -22.56 -17.03 18.03
C ALA A 57 -22.79 -16.25 16.73
N TYR A 58 -21.93 -15.26 16.48
CA TYR A 58 -21.86 -14.52 15.22
C TYR A 58 -20.67 -15.01 14.40
N TYR A 59 -20.85 -15.10 13.09
CA TYR A 59 -19.82 -15.52 12.15
C TYR A 59 -19.67 -14.46 11.07
N LEU A 60 -18.43 -14.17 10.69
CA LEU A 60 -18.12 -13.33 9.54
C LEU A 60 -17.57 -14.17 8.39
N SER A 61 -17.89 -13.79 7.16
CA SER A 61 -17.34 -14.41 5.96
C SER A 61 -16.20 -13.57 5.40
N CYS A 62 -15.00 -14.15 5.24
CA CYS A 62 -13.85 -13.46 4.66
C CYS A 62 -14.16 -12.99 3.22
N PRO A 63 -14.01 -11.69 2.90
CA PRO A 63 -14.23 -11.17 1.54
C PRO A 63 -13.33 -11.81 0.47
N THR A 64 -12.12 -12.25 0.84
CA THR A 64 -11.12 -12.76 -0.10
C THR A 64 -11.29 -14.25 -0.39
N CYS A 65 -11.46 -15.08 0.65
CA CYS A 65 -11.46 -16.53 0.51
C CYS A 65 -12.75 -17.22 0.99
N ARG A 66 -13.74 -16.45 1.44
CA ARG A 66 -15.04 -16.93 1.96
C ARG A 66 -14.96 -17.84 3.19
N HIS A 67 -13.79 -17.95 3.82
CA HIS A 67 -13.65 -18.66 5.09
C HIS A 67 -14.53 -18.00 6.16
N CYS A 68 -15.34 -18.81 6.84
CA CYS A 68 -16.21 -18.36 7.92
C CYS A 68 -15.45 -18.39 9.24
N THR A 69 -15.40 -17.26 9.92
CA THR A 69 -14.71 -17.10 11.20
C THR A 69 -15.72 -16.70 12.27
N GLU A 70 -15.66 -17.33 13.43
CA GLU A 70 -16.45 -16.91 14.59
C GLU A 70 -15.98 -15.55 15.10
N LEU A 71 -16.92 -14.64 15.32
CA LEU A 71 -16.66 -13.32 15.86
C LEU A 71 -16.48 -13.43 17.38
N PRO A 72 -15.34 -12.96 17.93
CA PRO A 72 -15.12 -12.90 19.37
C PRO A 72 -16.17 -12.03 20.08
N GLU A 73 -16.40 -12.27 21.38
CA GLU A 73 -17.38 -11.50 22.16
C GLU A 73 -17.07 -9.99 22.21
N GLU A 74 -15.79 -9.62 22.19
CA GLU A 74 -15.33 -8.22 22.12
C GLU A 74 -15.37 -7.64 20.69
N GLY A 75 -15.88 -8.40 19.71
CA GLY A 75 -16.08 -7.99 18.33
C GLY A 75 -14.84 -8.14 17.44
N ALA A 76 -14.86 -7.48 16.28
CA ALA A 76 -13.77 -7.58 15.30
C ALA A 76 -12.45 -6.93 15.78
N GLY A 77 -12.52 -6.10 16.83
CA GLY A 77 -11.37 -5.54 17.52
C GLY A 77 -10.46 -6.57 18.19
N ALA A 78 -10.98 -7.75 18.55
CA ALA A 78 -10.22 -8.82 19.21
C ALA A 78 -9.17 -9.47 18.31
N PHE A 79 -9.38 -9.41 17.00
CA PHE A 79 -8.48 -10.09 16.08
C PHE A 79 -7.07 -9.50 16.21
N PRO A 80 -6.02 -10.34 16.03
CA PRO A 80 -4.64 -9.86 16.12
C PRO A 80 -4.37 -8.76 15.10
N VAL A 81 -3.48 -7.84 15.44
CA VAL A 81 -3.04 -6.80 14.49
C VAL A 81 -2.04 -7.41 13.51
N ALA A 82 -2.20 -7.10 12.22
CA ALA A 82 -1.31 -7.53 11.16
C ALA A 82 -0.03 -6.68 11.11
N PHE A 83 0.89 -6.85 12.07
CA PHE A 83 2.09 -6.02 12.22
C PHE A 83 3.00 -5.98 10.98
N HIS A 84 3.04 -7.06 10.19
CA HIS A 84 3.85 -7.14 8.96
C HIS A 84 3.51 -6.04 7.96
N LEU A 85 2.26 -5.55 7.93
CA LEU A 85 1.84 -4.46 7.05
C LEU A 85 2.49 -3.12 7.44
N ASN A 86 2.82 -2.90 8.71
CA ASN A 86 3.52 -1.68 9.14
C ASN A 86 4.95 -1.65 8.60
N ASN A 87 5.65 -2.79 8.64
CA ASN A 87 7.01 -2.90 8.11
C ASN A 87 7.02 -2.68 6.59
N LEU A 88 6.03 -3.22 5.87
CA LEU A 88 5.90 -3.02 4.43
C LEU A 88 5.65 -1.55 4.06
N LYS A 89 4.85 -0.82 4.85
CA LYS A 89 4.64 0.63 4.66
C LYS A 89 5.92 1.44 4.86
N GLU A 90 6.72 1.10 5.86
CA GLU A 90 8.01 1.76 6.10
C GLU A 90 8.97 1.53 4.93
N MET A 91 9.03 0.30 4.41
CA MET A 91 9.83 -0.01 3.23
C MET A 91 9.35 0.75 1.98
N GLN A 92 8.05 0.85 1.75
CA GLN A 92 7.50 1.63 0.64
C GLN A 92 7.88 3.11 0.74
N SER A 93 7.86 3.68 1.95
CA SER A 93 8.31 5.06 2.21
C SER A 93 9.80 5.26 1.93
N SER A 94 10.61 4.24 2.16
CA SER A 94 12.05 4.31 1.84
C SER A 94 12.32 4.19 0.33
N LEU A 95 11.54 3.36 -0.37
CA LEU A 95 11.61 3.19 -1.82
C LEU A 95 11.07 4.41 -2.58
N ASN A 96 10.01 5.05 -2.07
CA ASN A 96 9.48 6.25 -2.71
C ASN A 96 10.45 7.44 -2.60
N LYS A 97 11.20 7.56 -1.50
CA LYS A 97 12.25 8.59 -1.32
C LYS A 97 13.40 8.41 -2.28
N THR A 98 13.75 7.17 -2.61
CA THR A 98 14.82 6.86 -3.56
C THR A 98 14.36 6.98 -5.02
N ALA A 99 13.09 6.71 -5.31
CA ALA A 99 12.47 7.02 -6.61
C ALA A 99 12.21 8.52 -6.82
N ALA A 100 12.15 9.31 -5.74
CA ALA A 100 12.03 10.77 -5.75
C ALA A 100 13.39 11.49 -5.74
N LEU A 101 14.51 10.78 -5.84
CA LEU A 101 15.75 11.43 -6.28
C LEU A 101 15.50 11.97 -7.70
N PRO A 102 15.85 13.24 -7.98
CA PRO A 102 15.79 13.73 -9.34
C PRO A 102 16.55 12.75 -10.22
N ASN A 103 15.88 12.29 -11.28
CA ASN A 103 16.50 11.48 -12.30
C ASN A 103 17.85 12.13 -12.66
N PRO A 104 19.01 11.45 -12.53
CA PRO A 104 20.29 12.05 -12.92
C PRO A 104 20.32 12.48 -14.40
N GLN A 105 19.33 12.07 -15.20
CA GLN A 105 19.15 12.46 -16.59
C GLN A 105 18.51 13.87 -16.79
N GLU A 106 18.14 14.58 -15.72
CA GLU A 106 17.64 15.97 -15.80
C GLU A 106 18.64 17.01 -15.28
N ALA A 107 19.86 16.58 -14.93
CA ALA A 107 20.95 17.51 -14.71
C ALA A 107 21.35 18.10 -16.07
N THR A 108 20.80 19.27 -16.38
CA THR A 108 21.24 20.05 -17.54
C THR A 108 22.41 20.93 -17.15
N CYS A 109 23.42 21.05 -18.02
CA CYS A 109 24.48 22.03 -17.82
C CYS A 109 23.89 23.44 -17.74
N SER A 110 24.18 24.21 -16.68
CA SER A 110 23.65 25.56 -16.44
C SER A 110 23.98 26.57 -17.54
N ASP A 111 24.98 26.28 -18.37
CA ASP A 111 25.46 27.14 -19.45
C ASP A 111 24.85 26.77 -20.82
N HIS A 112 24.37 25.51 -21.00
CA HIS A 112 24.00 24.98 -22.31
C HIS A 112 22.63 24.28 -22.38
N GLY A 113 21.98 23.99 -21.24
CA GLY A 113 20.63 23.42 -21.18
C GLY A 113 20.48 21.98 -21.72
N LYS A 114 21.58 21.25 -21.94
CA LYS A 114 21.57 19.87 -22.44
C LYS A 114 21.76 18.84 -21.31
N PRO A 115 21.10 17.65 -21.39
CA PRO A 115 21.23 16.60 -20.40
C PRO A 115 22.67 16.06 -20.35
N LEU A 116 23.25 15.97 -19.16
CA LEU A 116 24.62 15.52 -18.93
C LEU A 116 24.76 14.01 -19.16
N GLU A 117 25.29 13.62 -20.32
CA GLU A 117 25.84 12.26 -20.52
C GLU A 117 27.28 12.20 -19.95
N LEU A 118 27.39 12.20 -18.62
CA LEU A 118 28.61 11.99 -17.81
C LEU A 118 29.79 12.98 -18.00
N PHE A 119 29.98 13.62 -19.15
CA PHE A 119 30.98 14.68 -19.40
C PHE A 119 30.41 15.71 -20.39
N CYS A 120 30.72 16.99 -20.19
CA CYS A 120 30.32 18.08 -21.10
C CYS A 120 31.45 18.33 -22.10
N GLU A 121 31.31 17.86 -23.35
CA GLU A 121 32.32 18.03 -24.42
C GLU A 121 32.66 19.50 -24.72
N THR A 122 31.82 20.47 -24.33
CA THR A 122 32.05 21.91 -24.60
C THR A 122 32.64 22.69 -23.42
N CYS A 123 32.78 22.07 -22.23
CA CYS A 123 33.39 22.72 -21.06
C CYS A 123 34.85 22.28 -20.80
N ASP A 124 35.39 21.38 -21.64
CA ASP A 124 36.79 20.93 -21.62
C ASP A 124 37.64 21.65 -22.70
N THR A 125 37.37 22.93 -22.95
CA THR A 125 38.24 23.87 -23.66
C THR A 125 38.14 25.25 -23.03
#